data_AF-A0A818G9F4-F1
#
_entry.id   AF-A0A818G9F4-F1
#
_cell.length_a   1.000
_cell.length_b   1.000
_cell.length_c   1.000
_cell.angle_alpha   90.00
_cell.angle_beta   90.00
_cell.angle_gamma   90.00
#
_symmetry.space_group_name_H-M   'P 1'
#
loop_
_entity.id
_entity.type
_entity.pdbx_description
1 polymer ?
#
loop_
_entity_poly.entity_id
_entity_poly.type
_entity_poly.pdbx_seq_one_letter_code
_entity_poly.pdbx_strand_id
1 'polypeptide(L)'
;MSPSNASVYAALILLKECGQKLLQGNRQELDSTFSILSNLLREPSLNNHTQHMIRDLFTVRRDEFEAHPAIQSGLDLVYENEVFKYDEEYEVNENKYKQIRKTILNENSDDEDESSSNTSDNHEDQSNFATADNDKEK
;
A
#
# COMPACT_ATOMS: atom_id res chain seq x y z
N MET A 1 -19.39 -0.06 22.40
CA MET A 1 -18.12 0.36 23.04
C MET A 1 -17.81 1.76 22.52
N SER A 2 -17.56 2.73 23.41
CA SER A 2 -17.05 4.04 23.00
C SER A 2 -15.57 3.92 22.60
N PRO A 3 -15.11 4.62 21.56
CA PRO A 3 -13.72 4.56 21.15
C PRO A 3 -12.81 5.13 22.25
N SER A 4 -11.64 4.53 22.43
CA SER A 4 -10.62 5.03 23.36
C SER A 4 -9.90 6.24 22.76
N ASN A 5 -9.45 7.18 23.61
CA ASN A 5 -8.63 8.31 23.16
C ASN A 5 -7.41 7.85 22.34
N ALA A 6 -6.80 6.72 22.68
CA ALA A 6 -5.68 6.15 21.93
C ALA A 6 -6.07 5.66 20.52
N SER A 7 -7.22 4.99 20.39
CA SER A 7 -7.72 4.56 19.07
C SER A 7 -8.11 5.75 18.20
N VAL A 8 -8.68 6.81 18.81
CA VAL A 8 -9.00 8.04 18.09
C VAL A 8 -7.73 8.73 17.60
N TYR A 9 -6.71 8.85 18.46
CA TYR A 9 -5.42 9.43 18.10
C TYR A 9 -4.77 8.73 16.89
N ALA A 10 -4.71 7.40 16.93
CA ALA A 10 -4.18 6.60 15.83
C ALA A 10 -4.97 6.83 14.53
N ALA A 11 -6.31 6.87 14.60
CA ALA A 11 -7.16 7.14 13.45
C ALA A 11 -6.94 8.55 12.88
N LEU A 12 -6.74 9.57 13.73
CA LEU A 12 -6.47 10.94 13.27
C LEU A 12 -5.13 11.05 12.55
N ILE A 13 -4.08 10.42 13.06
CA ILE A 13 -2.78 10.38 12.39
C ILE A 13 -2.90 9.72 11.03
N LEU A 14 -3.53 8.53 10.99
CA LEU A 14 -3.71 7.81 9.73
C LEU A 14 -4.48 8.67 8.72
N LEU A 15 -5.59 9.27 9.15
CA LEU A 15 -6.44 10.09 8.29
C LEU A 15 -5.73 11.36 7.81
N LYS A 16 -4.79 11.90 8.60
CA LYS A 16 -3.97 13.04 8.21
C LYS A 16 -3.00 12.70 7.08
N GLU A 17 -2.38 11.53 7.15
CA GLU A 17 -1.41 11.08 6.13
C GLU A 17 -2.06 10.56 4.85
N CYS A 18 -3.20 9.86 4.96
CA CYS A 18 -3.88 9.29 3.78
C CYS A 18 -5.03 10.16 3.24
N GLY A 19 -5.37 11.25 3.93
CA GLY A 19 -6.55 12.07 3.64
C GLY A 19 -6.57 12.65 2.23
N GLN A 20 -5.41 13.05 1.70
CA GLN A 20 -5.33 13.56 0.34
C GLN A 20 -5.66 12.50 -0.71
N LYS A 21 -5.26 11.24 -0.48
CA LYS A 21 -5.58 10.15 -1.40
C LYS A 21 -7.07 9.80 -1.36
N LEU A 22 -7.67 9.83 -0.18
CA LEU A 22 -9.12 9.65 -0.02
C LEU A 22 -9.90 10.78 -0.68
N LEU A 23 -9.41 12.02 -0.63
CA LEU A 23 -10.06 13.15 -1.30
C LEU A 23 -10.12 12.97 -2.82
N GLN A 24 -9.08 12.38 -3.42
CA GLN A 24 -8.98 12.15 -4.87
C GLN A 24 -9.87 11.00 -5.38
N GLY A 25 -10.03 9.92 -4.60
CA GLY A 25 -10.71 8.71 -5.06
C GLY A 25 -12.06 8.41 -4.39
N ASN A 26 -12.25 8.81 -3.13
CA ASN A 26 -13.32 8.35 -2.24
C ASN A 26 -13.82 9.49 -1.32
N ARG A 27 -14.29 10.58 -1.94
CA ARG A 27 -14.70 11.80 -1.21
C ARG A 27 -15.90 11.58 -0.28
N GLN A 28 -16.85 10.74 -0.67
CA GLN A 28 -18.05 10.46 0.14
C GLN A 28 -17.69 9.74 1.45
N GLU A 29 -16.75 8.81 1.38
CA GLU A 29 -16.24 8.05 2.51
C GLU A 29 -15.47 8.99 3.45
N LEU A 30 -14.64 9.87 2.88
CA LEU A 30 -13.96 10.91 3.64
C LEU A 30 -14.98 11.80 4.38
N ASP A 31 -16.04 12.26 3.71
CA ASP A 31 -17.10 13.05 4.34
C ASP A 31 -17.80 12.31 5.50
N SER A 32 -18.04 11.02 5.32
CA SER A 32 -18.61 10.16 6.34
C SER A 32 -17.70 10.04 7.57
N THR A 33 -16.38 9.89 7.36
CA THR A 33 -15.41 9.85 8.48
C THR A 33 -15.38 11.18 9.27
N PHE A 34 -15.42 12.33 8.59
CA PHE A 34 -15.46 13.63 9.27
C PHE A 34 -16.80 13.90 9.96
N SER A 35 -17.90 13.34 9.47
CA SER A 35 -19.17 13.31 10.20
C SER A 35 -19.05 12.54 11.52
N ILE A 36 -18.38 11.38 11.52
CA ILE A 36 -18.10 10.60 12.73
C ILE A 36 -17.24 11.42 13.71
N LEU A 37 -16.17 12.07 13.24
CA LEU A 37 -15.33 12.93 14.07
C LEU A 37 -16.12 14.12 14.67
N SER A 38 -17.08 14.68 13.92
CA SER A 38 -17.97 15.73 14.41
C SER A 38 -18.87 15.27 15.55
N ASN A 39 -19.34 14.02 15.49
CA ASN A 39 -20.12 13.42 16.56
C ASN A 39 -19.24 13.16 17.78
N LEU A 40 -18.01 12.71 17.57
CA LEU A 40 -17.06 12.42 18.64
C LEU A 40 -16.67 13.67 19.44
N LEU A 41 -16.58 14.85 18.80
CA LEU A 41 -16.35 16.12 19.50
C LEU A 41 -17.44 16.49 20.52
N ARG A 42 -18.62 15.87 20.43
CA ARG A 42 -19.74 16.09 21.36
C ARG A 42 -19.71 15.11 22.52
N GLU A 43 -18.88 14.08 22.48
CA GLU A 43 -18.79 13.08 23.54
C GLU A 43 -18.05 13.62 24.77
N PRO A 44 -18.60 13.46 25.99
CA PRO A 44 -18.00 14.01 27.22
C PRO A 44 -16.74 13.26 27.70
N SER A 45 -16.47 12.07 27.15
CA SER A 45 -15.33 11.22 27.51
C SER A 45 -14.04 11.57 26.75
N LEU A 46 -14.13 12.44 25.74
CA LEU A 46 -13.01 12.81 24.89
C LEU A 46 -12.12 13.84 25.61
N ASN A 47 -10.83 13.53 25.74
CA ASN A 47 -9.91 14.42 26.43
C ASN A 47 -9.62 15.71 25.61
N ASN A 48 -9.09 16.72 26.28
CA ASN A 48 -8.83 18.01 25.65
C ASN A 48 -7.78 17.92 24.52
N HIS A 49 -6.78 17.04 24.65
CA HIS A 49 -5.75 16.87 23.64
C HIS A 49 -6.30 16.32 22.32
N THR A 50 -7.05 15.22 22.38
CA THR A 50 -7.70 14.59 21.23
C THR A 50 -8.72 15.54 20.59
N GLN A 51 -9.44 16.33 21.39
CA GLN A 51 -10.32 17.39 20.84
C GLN A 51 -9.57 18.41 19.99
N HIS A 52 -8.40 18.89 20.46
CA HIS A 52 -7.57 19.81 19.68
C HIS A 52 -7.08 19.16 18.39
N MET A 53 -6.62 17.92 18.45
CA MET A 53 -6.17 17.20 17.25
C MET A 53 -7.28 17.00 16.22
N ILE A 54 -8.52 16.73 16.66
CA ILE A 54 -9.66 16.67 15.73
C ILE A 54 -9.84 18.04 15.07
N ARG A 55 -9.83 19.15 15.81
CA ARG A 55 -9.96 20.51 15.25
C ARG A 55 -8.83 20.85 14.28
N ASP A 56 -7.61 20.46 14.61
CA ASP A 56 -6.45 20.62 13.73
C ASP A 56 -6.67 19.83 12.43
N LEU A 57 -7.21 18.61 12.52
CA LEU A 57 -7.53 17.80 11.34
C LEU A 57 -8.65 18.42 10.48
N PHE A 58 -9.66 19.07 11.07
CA PHE A 58 -10.65 19.86 10.32
C PHE A 58 -10.02 21.03 9.57
N THR A 59 -8.98 21.65 10.14
CA THR A 59 -8.21 22.71 9.48
C THR A 59 -7.44 22.13 8.30
N VAL A 60 -6.71 21.03 8.50
CA VAL A 60 -5.98 20.33 7.43
C VAL A 60 -6.91 19.94 6.27
N ARG A 61 -8.12 19.44 6.57
CA ARG A 61 -9.12 19.10 5.55
C ARG A 61 -9.62 20.33 4.79
N ARG A 62 -9.84 21.45 5.48
CA ARG A 62 -10.29 22.70 4.84
C ARG A 62 -9.23 23.21 3.85
N ASP A 63 -7.96 23.04 4.21
CA ASP A 63 -6.83 23.39 3.38
C ASP A 63 -6.49 22.25 2.38
N GLU A 64 -7.46 21.36 2.11
CA GLU A 64 -7.39 20.25 1.14
C GLU A 64 -6.12 19.39 1.27
N PHE A 65 -5.67 19.17 2.50
CA PHE A 65 -4.48 18.39 2.82
C PHE A 65 -3.21 18.87 2.08
N GLU A 66 -3.09 20.17 1.79
CA GLU A 66 -1.95 20.75 1.05
C GLU A 66 -0.60 20.40 1.70
N ALA A 67 -0.54 20.42 3.04
CA ALA A 67 0.66 20.06 3.80
C ALA A 67 0.94 18.54 3.86
N HIS A 68 0.00 17.70 3.43
CA HIS A 68 0.05 16.24 3.48
C HIS A 68 -0.31 15.63 2.11
N PRO A 69 0.51 15.86 1.07
CA PRO A 69 0.23 15.35 -0.26
C PRO A 69 0.24 13.82 -0.27
N ALA A 70 -0.63 13.22 -1.09
CA ALA A 70 -0.77 11.76 -1.20
C ALA A 70 0.52 11.06 -1.66
N ILE A 71 1.30 11.73 -2.50
CA ILE A 71 2.62 11.30 -2.95
C ILE A 71 3.54 12.51 -2.79
N GLN A 72 4.67 12.34 -2.11
CA GLN A 72 5.63 13.43 -1.92
C GLN A 72 6.32 13.77 -3.24
N SER A 73 6.79 15.02 -3.36
CA SER A 73 7.52 15.46 -4.55
C SER A 73 8.75 14.58 -4.78
N GLY A 74 8.89 14.05 -6.00
CA GLY A 74 9.98 13.15 -6.37
C GLY A 74 9.79 11.67 -5.99
N LEU A 75 8.69 11.30 -5.34
CA LEU A 75 8.34 9.90 -5.03
C LEU A 75 7.36 9.27 -6.04
N ASP A 76 6.83 10.06 -6.97
CA ASP A 76 6.01 9.53 -8.07
C ASP A 76 6.91 8.97 -9.17
N LEU A 77 7.45 7.78 -8.92
CA LEU A 77 8.44 7.14 -9.80
C LEU A 77 7.83 6.10 -10.74
N VAL A 78 6.59 5.70 -10.49
CA VAL A 78 5.90 4.66 -11.27
C VAL A 78 4.99 5.34 -12.28
N TYR A 79 5.27 5.18 -13.56
CA TYR A 79 4.37 5.66 -14.60
C TYR A 79 3.14 4.73 -14.66
N GLU A 80 1.94 5.28 -14.91
CA GLU A 80 0.67 4.53 -14.98
C GLU A 80 0.70 3.28 -15.89
N ASN A 81 1.66 3.20 -16.80
CA ASN A 81 1.80 2.14 -17.79
C ASN A 81 2.94 1.14 -17.49
N GLU A 82 3.61 1.25 -16.35
CA GLU A 82 4.63 0.29 -15.87
C GLU A 82 3.97 -0.96 -15.25
N VAL A 83 3.19 -1.64 -16.07
CA VAL A 83 2.66 -2.98 -15.77
C VAL A 83 3.60 -3.99 -16.42
N PHE A 84 3.87 -5.11 -15.74
CA PHE A 84 4.59 -6.23 -16.35
C PHE A 84 3.91 -6.64 -17.64
N LYS A 85 4.66 -6.61 -18.74
CA LYS A 85 4.23 -7.04 -20.06
C LYS A 85 5.15 -8.15 -20.54
N TYR A 86 4.59 -9.03 -21.38
CA TYR A 86 5.40 -10.00 -22.09
C TYR A 86 6.38 -9.26 -23.02
N ASP A 87 7.66 -9.58 -22.89
CA ASP A 87 8.73 -9.05 -23.73
C ASP A 87 9.17 -10.17 -24.70
N GLU A 88 8.82 -10.04 -25.98
CA GLU A 88 9.24 -10.97 -27.04
C GLU A 88 10.77 -11.03 -27.16
N GLU A 89 11.48 -9.96 -26.78
CA GLU A 89 12.93 -9.86 -26.81
C GLU A 89 13.58 -10.19 -25.45
N TYR A 90 12.85 -10.80 -24.51
CA TYR A 90 13.32 -11.07 -23.15
C TYR A 90 14.70 -11.76 -23.11
N GLU A 91 14.90 -12.85 -23.86
CA GLU A 91 16.18 -13.59 -23.88
C GLU A 91 17.35 -12.70 -24.36
N VAL A 92 17.09 -11.87 -25.37
CA VAL A 92 18.08 -10.95 -25.95
C VAL A 92 18.40 -9.83 -24.97
N ASN A 93 17.38 -9.24 -24.35
CA ASN A 93 17.54 -8.18 -23.37
C ASN A 93 18.24 -8.69 -22.10
N GLU A 94 17.89 -9.87 -21.60
CA GLU A 94 18.56 -10.50 -20.46
C GLU A 94 20.06 -10.66 -20.76
N ASN A 95 20.42 -11.21 -21.93
CA ASN A 95 21.81 -11.33 -22.37
C ASN A 95 22.55 -9.99 -22.45
N LYS A 96 21.92 -8.92 -22.94
CA LYS A 96 22.49 -7.56 -22.92
C LYS A 96 22.75 -7.09 -21.49
N TYR A 97 21.79 -7.27 -20.58
CA TYR A 97 21.98 -6.95 -19.16
C TYR A 97 23.11 -7.77 -18.54
N LYS A 98 23.27 -9.05 -18.91
CA LYS A 98 24.39 -9.90 -18.47
C LYS A 98 25.75 -9.34 -18.88
N GLN A 99 25.86 -8.81 -20.10
CA GLN A 99 27.10 -8.22 -20.59
C GLN A 99 27.37 -6.87 -19.92
N ILE A 100 26.35 -6.02 -19.79
CA ILE A 100 26.47 -4.70 -19.17
C ILE A 100 26.86 -4.83 -17.69
N ARG A 101 26.22 -5.71 -16.91
CA ARG A 101 26.58 -5.93 -15.50
C ARG A 101 28.02 -6.40 -15.35
N LYS A 102 28.46 -7.35 -16.19
CA LYS A 102 29.81 -7.94 -16.14
C LYS A 102 30.86 -6.86 -16.42
N THR A 103 30.56 -5.98 -17.37
CA THR A 103 31.41 -4.83 -17.73
C THR A 103 31.48 -3.79 -16.61
N ILE A 104 30.35 -3.41 -16.02
CA ILE A 104 30.29 -2.38 -14.95
C ILE A 104 30.98 -2.87 -13.67
N LEU A 105 30.76 -4.14 -13.31
CA LEU A 105 31.32 -4.73 -12.09
C LEU A 105 32.77 -5.22 -12.27
N ASN A 106 33.33 -5.08 -13.49
CA ASN A 106 34.65 -5.58 -13.86
C ASN A 106 34.84 -7.06 -13.44
N GLU A 107 33.77 -7.84 -13.56
CA GLU A 107 33.75 -9.29 -13.32
C GLU A 107 34.38 -9.97 -14.54
N ASN A 108 35.66 -9.72 -14.79
CA ASN A 108 36.45 -10.42 -15.81
C ASN A 108 37.01 -11.77 -15.30
N SER A 109 36.48 -12.28 -14.18
CA SER A 109 36.75 -13.63 -13.71
C SER A 109 35.77 -14.59 -14.39
N ASP A 110 36.30 -15.47 -15.24
CA ASP A 110 35.59 -16.64 -15.78
C ASP A 110 35.36 -17.67 -14.66
N ASP A 111 34.51 -17.32 -13.68
CA ASP A 111 33.91 -18.30 -12.80
C ASP A 111 32.52 -18.62 -13.38
N GLU A 112 32.45 -19.67 -14.20
CA GLU A 112 31.21 -20.35 -14.57
C GLU A 112 30.60 -21.08 -13.35
N ASP A 113 30.41 -20.37 -12.25
CA ASP A 113 29.53 -20.84 -11.20
C ASP A 113 28.13 -20.40 -11.59
N GLU A 114 27.42 -21.31 -12.25
CA GLU A 114 25.98 -21.34 -12.24
C GLU A 114 25.55 -21.47 -10.76
N SER A 115 25.46 -20.34 -10.06
CA SER A 115 24.76 -20.28 -8.79
C SER A 115 23.28 -20.39 -9.09
N SER A 116 22.87 -21.62 -9.39
CA SER A 116 21.51 -22.11 -9.21
C SER A 116 21.19 -21.96 -7.71
N SER A 117 20.89 -20.73 -7.28
CA SER A 117 20.14 -20.50 -6.07
C SER A 117 18.68 -20.86 -6.33
N ASN A 118 18.43 -22.16 -6.57
CA ASN A 118 17.12 -22.76 -6.37
C ASN A 118 16.85 -22.76 -4.87
N THR A 119 16.39 -21.64 -4.32
CA THR A 119 15.65 -21.63 -3.06
C THR A 119 14.17 -21.63 -3.41
N SER A 120 13.72 -22.79 -3.89
CA SER A 120 12.30 -23.13 -3.93
C SER A 120 11.87 -23.50 -2.52
N ASP A 121 11.59 -22.52 -1.68
CA ASP A 121 10.89 -22.76 -0.41
C ASP A 121 9.39 -22.82 -0.69
N ASN A 122 8.97 -23.97 -1.25
CA ASN A 122 7.58 -24.28 -1.53
C ASN A 122 6.96 -24.83 -0.25
N HIS A 123 6.39 -23.94 0.58
CA HIS A 123 5.51 -24.36 1.66
C HIS A 123 4.18 -24.83 1.06
N GLU A 124 4.06 -26.15 0.85
CA GLU A 124 2.80 -26.81 0.54
C GLU A 124 1.88 -26.75 1.76
N ASP A 125 0.94 -25.79 1.79
CA ASP A 125 -0.20 -25.83 2.71
C ASP A 125 -1.36 -26.57 2.02
N GLN A 126 -1.48 -27.87 2.33
CA GLN A 126 -2.60 -28.70 1.91
C GLN A 126 -3.84 -28.33 2.74
N SER A 127 -4.60 -27.33 2.30
CA SER A 127 -5.97 -27.15 2.77
C SER A 127 -6.91 -28.07 1.99
N ASN A 128 -7.26 -29.19 2.61
CA ASN A 128 -8.30 -30.12 2.17
C ASN A 128 -9.64 -29.39 1.95
N PHE A 129 -10.09 -29.26 0.70
CA PHE A 129 -11.48 -28.94 0.39
C PHE A 129 -12.27 -30.25 0.29
N ALA A 130 -13.20 -30.43 1.22
CA ALA A 130 -14.02 -31.62 1.38
C ALA A 130 -14.83 -31.95 0.11
N THR A 131 -14.87 -33.24 -0.22
CA THR A 131 -15.76 -33.85 -1.22
C THR A 131 -17.22 -33.70 -0.79
N ALA A 132 -18.06 -33.21 -1.70
CA ALA A 132 -19.50 -33.40 -1.65
C ALA A 132 -19.98 -33.90 -3.02
N ASP A 133 -20.44 -35.15 -3.03
CA ASP A 133 -21.15 -35.81 -4.12
C ASP A 133 -22.29 -34.96 -4.68
N ASN A 134 -22.44 -34.94 -6.00
CA ASN A 134 -23.76 -35.21 -6.58
C ASN A 134 -23.68 -35.69 -8.04
N ASP A 135 -24.46 -36.75 -8.25
CA ASP A 135 -24.62 -37.63 -9.40
C ASP A 135 -24.73 -36.99 -10.80
N LYS A 136 -24.13 -37.70 -11.79
CA LYS A 136 -24.47 -37.61 -13.21
C LYS A 136 -25.47 -38.71 -13.59
N GLU A 137 -26.56 -38.25 -14.20
CA GLU A 137 -27.32 -38.87 -15.31
C GLU A 137 -27.43 -40.41 -15.39
N LYS A 138 -28.67 -40.87 -15.23
CA LYS A 138 -29.33 -41.64 -16.28
C LYS A 138 -30.76 -41.15 -16.49
#